data_AF-A0A3B8L1T2-F1
#
_entry.id   AF-A0A3B8L1T2-F1
#
_cell.length_a   1.000
_cell.length_b   1.000
_cell.length_c   1.000
_cell.angle_alpha   90.00
_cell.angle_beta   90.00
_cell.angle_gamma   90.00
#
_symmetry.space_group_name_H-M   'P 1'
#
loop_
_entity.id
_entity.type
_entity.pdbx_description
1 polymer ?
#
loop_
_entity_poly.entity_id
_entity_poly.type
_entity_poly.pdbx_seq_one_letter_code
_entity_poly.pdbx_strand_id
1 'polypeptide(L)'
;QVKIRVHESIVDRVKPGLSARVELPDRTLDTEISSVSAVARPAGWWDGNIVKYDTVIDLHSVEGLRPGMSARVELVVARYKDVLSVPLSAVVETDQGQFCWVET
;
A
#
# COMPACT_ATOMS: atom_id res chain seq x y z
N GLN A 1 1.96 -10.47 13.94
CA GLN A 1 1.07 -9.47 13.34
C GLN A 1 1.74 -8.10 13.32
N VAL A 2 1.63 -7.39 12.21
CA VAL A 2 1.97 -5.97 12.07
C VAL A 2 0.68 -5.20 11.86
N LYS A 3 0.53 -4.08 12.56
CA LYS A 3 -0.63 -3.19 12.44
C LYS A 3 -0.18 -1.91 11.78
N ILE A 4 -0.77 -1.58 10.65
CA ILE A 4 -0.56 -0.31 9.96
C ILE A 4 -1.86 0.51 9.99
N ARG A 5 -1.71 1.82 9.96
CA ARG A 5 -2.84 2.76 9.86
C ARG A 5 -2.89 3.31 8.45
N VAL A 6 -3.98 3.02 7.75
CA VAL A 6 -4.22 3.47 6.37
C VAL A 6 -5.23 4.62 6.39
N HIS A 7 -4.96 5.66 5.61
CA HIS A 7 -5.87 6.79 5.46
C HIS A 7 -7.11 6.40 4.64
N GLU A 8 -8.28 6.94 4.97
CA GLU A 8 -9.54 6.64 4.29
C GLU A 8 -9.48 6.75 2.76
N SER A 9 -8.74 7.71 2.21
CA SER A 9 -8.64 7.92 0.77
C SER A 9 -8.02 6.75 0.00
N ILE A 10 -7.30 5.87 0.68
CA ILE A 10 -6.59 4.73 0.08
C ILE A 10 -7.20 3.40 0.52
N VAL A 11 -7.94 3.37 1.65
CA VAL A 11 -8.47 2.12 2.23
C VAL A 11 -9.36 1.34 1.25
N ASP A 12 -10.12 2.04 0.40
CA ASP A 12 -10.99 1.41 -0.60
C ASP A 12 -10.23 0.54 -1.62
N ARG A 13 -8.95 0.85 -1.84
CA ARG A 13 -8.06 0.10 -2.74
C ARG A 13 -7.34 -1.05 -2.03
N VAL A 14 -7.37 -1.08 -0.70
CA VAL A 14 -6.70 -2.09 0.11
C VAL A 14 -7.68 -3.21 0.45
N LYS A 15 -7.42 -4.41 -0.07
CA LYS A 15 -8.27 -5.60 0.13
C LYS A 15 -7.47 -6.72 0.82
N PRO A 16 -8.13 -7.58 1.63
CA PRO A 16 -7.52 -8.81 2.10
C PRO A 16 -6.99 -9.66 0.93
N GLY A 17 -5.83 -10.30 1.10
CA GLY A 17 -5.16 -11.10 0.07
C GLY A 17 -4.25 -10.33 -0.89
N LEU A 18 -4.10 -9.01 -0.75
CA LEU A 18 -3.08 -8.26 -1.49
C LEU A 18 -1.68 -8.59 -0.97
N SER A 19 -0.70 -8.64 -1.87
CA SER A 19 0.71 -8.81 -1.51
C SER A 19 1.24 -7.59 -0.76
N ALA A 20 1.89 -7.86 0.36
CA ALA A 20 2.51 -6.89 1.25
C ALA A 20 3.96 -7.27 1.50
N ARG A 21 4.88 -6.32 1.30
CA ARG A 21 6.29 -6.49 1.62
C ARG A 21 6.60 -5.73 2.91
N VAL A 22 7.07 -6.44 3.92
CA VAL A 22 7.41 -5.89 5.23
C VAL A 22 8.92 -5.84 5.37
N GLU A 23 9.48 -4.64 5.37
CA GLU A 23 10.90 -4.39 5.64
C GLU A 23 11.11 -4.10 7.12
N LEU A 24 11.92 -4.94 7.74
CA LEU A 24 12.43 -4.78 9.09
C LEU A 24 13.91 -4.34 8.99
N PRO A 25 14.47 -3.70 10.03
CA PRO A 25 15.89 -3.37 10.09
C PRO A 25 16.84 -4.50 9.68
N ASP A 26 16.50 -5.74 10.03
CA ASP A 26 17.38 -6.90 9.84
C ASP A 26 17.02 -7.75 8.60
N ARG A 27 15.81 -7.60 8.03
CA ARG A 27 15.32 -8.46 6.93
C ARG A 27 14.08 -7.91 6.22
N THR A 28 13.83 -8.38 5.00
CA THR A 28 12.56 -8.16 4.29
C THR A 28 11.73 -9.44 4.24
N LEU A 29 10.42 -9.31 4.39
CA LEU A 29 9.47 -10.42 4.41
C LEU A 29 8.34 -10.14 3.42
N ASP A 30 8.10 -11.08 2.52
CA ASP A 30 6.94 -11.06 1.65
C ASP A 30 5.78 -11.79 2.35
N THR A 31 4.64 -11.12 2.45
CA THR A 31 3.44 -11.62 3.10
C THR A 31 2.19 -11.09 2.39
N GLU A 32 1.01 -11.40 2.92
CA GLU A 32 -0.27 -10.96 2.39
C GLU A 32 -1.09 -10.26 3.48
N ILE A 33 -1.98 -9.35 3.07
CA ILE A 33 -2.90 -8.69 3.99
C ILE A 33 -3.90 -9.72 4.51
N SER A 34 -3.95 -9.91 5.83
CA SER A 34 -4.91 -10.84 6.42
C SER A 34 -6.28 -10.20 6.64
N SER A 35 -6.32 -8.96 7.12
CA SER A 35 -7.59 -8.25 7.32
C SER A 35 -7.44 -6.74 7.31
N VAL A 36 -8.48 -6.07 6.82
CA VAL A 36 -8.65 -4.62 6.92
C VAL A 36 -9.82 -4.39 7.86
N SER A 37 -9.61 -3.62 8.94
CA SER A 37 -10.70 -3.31 9.86
C SER A 37 -11.70 -2.40 9.17
N ALA A 38 -12.98 -2.80 9.14
CA ALA A 38 -14.07 -2.01 8.54
C ALA A 38 -14.46 -0.79 9.40
N VAL A 39 -14.00 -0.74 10.65
CA VAL A 39 -14.28 0.34 11.58
C VAL A 39 -13.07 1.25 11.65
N ALA A 40 -13.23 2.48 11.20
CA ALA A 40 -12.26 3.53 11.49
C ALA A 40 -12.27 3.82 12.99
N ARG A 41 -11.08 4.03 13.57
CA ARG A 41 -11.05 4.50 14.96
C ARG A 41 -11.65 5.90 15.03
N PRO A 42 -12.54 6.19 15.99
CA PRO A 42 -13.08 7.52 16.16
C PRO A 42 -11.91 8.48 16.39
N ALA A 43 -11.83 9.52 15.55
CA ALA A 43 -10.90 10.61 15.73
C ALA A 43 -11.14 11.24 17.10
N GLY A 44 -10.09 11.39 17.90
CA GLY A 44 -10.20 12.10 19.18
C GLY A 44 -10.60 13.56 18.95
N TRP A 45 -11.22 14.20 19.95
CA TRP A 45 -11.66 15.61 19.90
C TRP A 45 -10.56 16.64 19.56
N TRP A 46 -9.30 16.21 19.52
CA TRP A 46 -8.07 16.97 19.26
C TRP A 46 -7.38 16.59 17.94
N ASP A 47 -7.83 15.53 17.26
CA ASP A 47 -7.18 14.92 16.08
C ASP A 47 -8.09 15.14 14.86
N GLY A 48 -8.24 16.41 14.47
CA GLY A 48 -9.27 16.92 13.57
C GLY A 48 -9.73 15.97 12.46
N ASN A 49 -10.85 15.27 12.68
CA ASN A 49 -11.61 14.49 11.70
C ASN A 49 -10.82 13.53 10.77
N ILE A 50 -9.62 13.06 11.15
CA ILE A 50 -8.84 12.15 10.30
C ILE A 50 -9.26 10.71 10.59
N VAL A 51 -9.95 10.10 9.62
CA VAL A 51 -10.45 8.73 9.67
C VAL A 51 -9.33 7.77 9.23
N LYS A 52 -8.79 6.99 10.17
CA LYS A 52 -7.76 5.98 9.91
C LYS A 52 -8.31 4.59 10.15
N TYR A 53 -8.01 3.69 9.22
CA TYR A 53 -8.40 2.28 9.27
C TYR A 53 -7.20 1.42 9.66
N ASP A 54 -7.38 0.57 10.66
CA ASP A 54 -6.35 -0.36 11.10
C ASP A 54 -6.32 -1.56 10.12
N THR A 55 -5.20 -1.72 9.41
CA THR A 55 -4.95 -2.91 8.57
C THR A 55 -3.99 -3.83 9.29
N VAL A 56 -4.36 -5.11 9.37
CA VAL A 56 -3.57 -6.16 10.03
C VAL A 56 -2.94 -7.04 8.96
N ILE A 57 -1.64 -7.26 9.13
CA ILE A 57 -0.84 -8.14 8.30
C ILE A 57 -0.31 -9.23 9.19
N ASP A 58 -0.65 -10.47 8.86
CA ASP A 58 -0.08 -11.62 9.54
C ASP A 58 1.31 -11.91 9.00
N LEU A 59 2.21 -12.19 9.93
CA LEU A 59 3.58 -12.57 9.62
C LEU A 59 3.68 -14.03 10.02
N HIS A 60 3.90 -14.91 9.04
CA HIS A 60 4.13 -16.33 9.31
C HIS A 60 5.40 -16.47 10.16
N SER A 61 5.24 -17.02 11.37
CA SER A 61 6.24 -17.22 12.44
C SER A 61 7.66 -16.82 12.09
N VAL A 62 7.98 -15.55 12.34
CA VAL A 62 9.33 -15.02 12.16
C VAL A 62 9.99 -14.84 13.51
N GLU A 63 11.05 -15.61 13.76
CA GLU A 63 11.82 -15.53 15.00
C GLU A 63 12.49 -14.16 15.14
N GLY A 64 12.51 -13.60 16.35
CA GLY A 64 13.22 -12.34 16.66
C GLY A 64 12.40 -11.04 16.53
N LEU A 65 11.09 -11.11 16.25
CA LEU A 65 10.24 -9.91 16.27
C LEU A 65 9.98 -9.44 17.70
N ARG A 66 10.45 -8.23 18.03
CA ARG A 66 10.15 -7.57 19.30
C ARG A 66 8.91 -6.68 19.20
N PRO A 67 7.94 -6.77 20.14
CA PRO A 67 6.86 -5.80 20.22
C PRO A 67 7.42 -4.38 20.31
N GLY A 68 6.90 -3.46 19.48
CA GLY A 68 7.40 -2.07 19.40
C GLY A 68 8.45 -1.81 18.33
N MET A 69 8.91 -2.83 17.60
CA MET A 69 9.80 -2.66 16.45
C MET A 69 9.07 -1.92 15.31
N SER A 70 9.72 -0.89 14.75
CA SER A 70 9.24 -0.22 13.55
C SER A 70 9.49 -1.09 12.33
N ALA A 71 8.50 -1.15 11.44
CA ALA A 71 8.60 -1.85 10.16
C ALA A 71 8.08 -0.93 9.06
N ARG A 72 8.74 -0.96 7.90
CA ARG A 72 8.23 -0.33 6.69
C ARG A 72 7.40 -1.38 5.96
N VAL A 73 6.20 -0.99 5.51
CA VAL A 73 5.30 -1.89 4.80
C VAL A 73 5.00 -1.28 3.44
N GLU A 74 5.26 -2.04 2.39
CA GLU A 74 4.89 -1.71 1.02
C GLU A 74 3.74 -2.60 0.59
N LEU A 75 2.61 -2.00 0.24
CA LEU A 75 1.42 -2.71 -0.21
C LEU A 75 1.29 -2.58 -1.73
N VAL A 76 1.18 -3.72 -2.41
CA VAL A 76 0.93 -3.74 -3.86
C VAL A 76 -0.58 -3.73 -4.09
N VAL A 77 -1.14 -2.54 -4.28
CA VAL A 77 -2.60 -2.34 -4.46
C VAL A 77 -3.11 -2.76 -5.84
N ALA A 78 -2.24 -2.70 -6.85
CA ALA A 78 -2.56 -3.11 -8.21
C ALA A 78 -1.29 -3.57 -8.93
N ARG A 79 -1.42 -4.60 -9.75
CA ARG A 79 -0.37 -5.07 -10.65
C ARG A 79 -0.96 -5.22 -12.04
N TYR A 80 -0.51 -4.38 -12.96
CA TYR A 80 -0.87 -4.46 -14.36
C TYR A 80 0.18 -5.32 -15.07
N LYS A 81 -0.25 -6.46 -15.65
CA LYS A 81 0.59 -7.32 -16.48
C LYS A 81 0.24 -7.06 -17.95
N ASP A 82 1.20 -7.26 -18.84
CA ASP A 82 1.01 -7.17 -20.29
C ASP A 82 0.52 -5.79 -20.78
N VAL A 83 1.04 -4.72 -20.16
CA VAL A 83 0.75 -3.32 -20.54
C VAL A 83 1.98 -2.66 -21.17
N LEU A 84 1.74 -1.78 -22.14
CA LEU A 84 2.78 -0.90 -22.68
C LEU A 84 3.11 0.17 -21.62
N SER A 85 4.35 0.15 -21.14
CA SER A 85 4.86 1.16 -20.22
C SER A 85 5.72 2.14 -21.00
N VAL A 86 5.30 3.40 -21.05
CA VAL A 86 6.07 4.51 -21.61
C VAL A 86 6.45 5.48 -20.49
N PRO A 87 7.64 6.11 -20.54
CA PRO A 87 7.99 7.17 -19.60
C PRO A 87 6.98 8.31 -19.69
N LEU A 88 6.63 8.92 -18.54
CA LEU A 88 5.73 10.10 -18.53
C LEU A 88 6.28 11.24 -19.40
N SER A 89 7.60 11.40 -19.46
CA SER A 89 8.26 12.40 -20.29
C SER A 89 8.11 12.18 -21.80
N ALA A 90 7.71 10.97 -22.23
CA ALA A 90 7.45 10.65 -23.63
C ALA A 90 5.98 10.90 -24.03
N VAL A 91 5.09 11.14 -23.07
CA VAL A 91 3.67 11.41 -23.30
C VAL A 91 3.46 12.91 -23.47
N VAL A 92 2.92 13.31 -24.62
CA VAL A 92 2.52 14.68 -24.93
C VAL A 92 0.99 14.76 -24.89
N GLU A 93 0.46 15.66 -24.07
CA GLU A 93 -0.97 15.92 -23.98
C GLU A 93 -1.35 17.06 -24.93
N THR A 94 -2.30 16.79 -25.83
CA THR A 94 -2.89 17.77 -26.74
C THR A 94 -4.40 17.82 -26.55
N ASP A 95 -5.07 18.76 -27.21
CA ASP A 95 -6.54 18.84 -27.24
C ASP A 95 -7.22 17.59 -27.82
N GLN A 96 -6.48 16.77 -28.58
CA GLN A 96 -6.97 15.52 -29.15
C GLN A 96 -6.64 14.27 -28.31
N GLY A 97 -5.90 14.42 -27.20
CA GLY A 97 -5.57 13.33 -26.29
C GLY A 97 -4.08 13.18 -25.99
N GLN A 98 -3.67 11.97 -25.62
CA GLN A 98 -2.30 11.65 -25.21
C GLN A 98 -1.57 10.91 -26.33
N PHE A 99 -0.42 11.44 -26.75
CA PHE A 99 0.39 10.91 -27.85
C PHE A 99 1.83 10.64 -27.41
N CYS A 100 2.51 9.69 -28.04
CA CYS A 100 3.95 9.48 -27.87
C CYS A 100 4.62 9.27 -29.24
N TRP A 101 5.85 9.75 -29.38
CA TRP A 101 6.63 9.56 -30.59
C TRP A 101 7.33 8.19 -30.56
N VAL A 102 7.26 7.47 -31.67
CA VAL A 102 7.93 6.18 -31.86
C VAL A 102 8.98 6.35 -32.96
N GLU A 103 10.23 6.01 -32.66
CA GLU A 103 11.30 5.91 -33.66
C GLU A 103 11.16 4.56 -34.38
N THR A 104 11.27 4.57 -35.71
CA THR A 104 11.14 3.37 -36.57
C THR A 104 12.49 2.94 -37.11
#